data_AF-A0A970DIH7-F1
#
_entry.id   AF-A0A970DIH7-F1
#
_cell.length_a   1.000
_cell.length_b   1.000
_cell.length_c   1.000
_cell.angle_alpha   90.00
_cell.angle_beta   90.00
_cell.angle_gamma   90.00
#
_symmetry.space_group_name_H-M   'P 1'
#
loop_
_entity.id
_entity.type
_entity.pdbx_description
1 polymer ?
#
loop_
_entity_poly.entity_id
_entity_poly.type
_entity_poly.pdbx_seq_one_letter_code
_entity_poly.pdbx_strand_id
1 'polypeptide(L)'
;GEWYSGSADAVYQNIHYVEEQGAENVIILSGDHVYKMNYSLILDHHKKNNADATISVINVKPDEASRYGIMSTTDDGKIYEFDEKPANPKSTLASMGVYLFKWPVLKELLISDHQNEQSDHDFGKNIIPMLVQEKRNIWAYPFSGYWRDVGTIQSYWESNMDLVTRVPQFNLFDPFWKIYTPNPVKPAHYISDTGHVTRSIIAEGCMIYGHVKNSVIFPGVVIEKNALIEDSIIMSNSVIKSCSHIRRTIVGEKTTIGSNVATGTGEYAESRYNSKVYQTEITVIGSCSYIPDNTVIGCNVAIDNHVTADDFTSSEIPSGSFIMKGDEHGA
;
A
#
# COMPACT_ATOMS: atom_id res chain seq x y z
N GLY A 1 -8.96 -25.65 9.79
CA GLY A 1 -9.00 -24.41 9.01
C GLY A 1 -8.13 -24.64 7.82
N GLU A 2 -8.68 -24.57 6.63
CA GLU A 2 -7.89 -24.56 5.40
C GLU A 2 -7.32 -23.14 5.20
N TRP A 3 -6.11 -23.04 4.68
CA TRP A 3 -5.53 -21.76 4.31
C TRP A 3 -6.39 -21.14 3.20
N TYR A 4 -6.69 -19.84 3.26
CA TYR A 4 -7.51 -19.18 2.23
C TYR A 4 -6.88 -19.35 0.84
N SER A 5 -7.62 -19.93 -0.10
CA SER A 5 -7.15 -20.20 -1.46
C SER A 5 -7.20 -18.98 -2.37
N GLY A 6 -8.04 -17.98 -2.03
CA GLY A 6 -8.19 -16.74 -2.77
C GLY A 6 -9.08 -15.71 -2.04
N SER A 7 -9.25 -14.53 -2.64
CA SER A 7 -10.01 -13.42 -2.04
C SER A 7 -11.51 -13.75 -1.87
N ALA A 8 -12.09 -14.53 -2.77
CA ALA A 8 -13.47 -14.98 -2.67
C ALA A 8 -13.63 -16.12 -1.65
N ASP A 9 -12.68 -17.06 -1.60
CA ASP A 9 -12.68 -18.15 -0.61
C ASP A 9 -12.63 -17.61 0.83
N ALA A 10 -11.89 -16.53 1.07
CA ALA A 10 -11.86 -15.88 2.38
C ALA A 10 -13.25 -15.39 2.83
N VAL A 11 -14.09 -14.92 1.92
CA VAL A 11 -15.47 -14.54 2.22
C VAL A 11 -16.35 -15.77 2.35
N TYR A 12 -16.19 -16.78 1.49
CA TYR A 12 -16.93 -18.03 1.53
C TYR A 12 -16.78 -18.77 2.87
N GLN A 13 -15.56 -18.91 3.39
CA GLN A 13 -15.31 -19.56 4.68
C GLN A 13 -16.03 -18.85 5.85
N ASN A 14 -16.42 -17.59 5.67
CA ASN A 14 -17.12 -16.77 6.66
C ASN A 14 -18.60 -16.51 6.30
N ILE A 15 -19.18 -17.29 5.38
CA ILE A 15 -20.55 -17.09 4.88
C ILE A 15 -21.61 -17.07 5.98
N HIS A 16 -21.45 -17.92 7.00
CA HIS A 16 -22.37 -18.02 8.13
C HIS A 16 -22.39 -16.73 8.96
N TYR A 17 -21.23 -16.09 9.15
CA TYR A 17 -21.15 -14.83 9.87
C TYR A 17 -21.96 -13.73 9.17
N VAL A 18 -21.82 -13.61 7.84
CA VAL A 18 -22.55 -12.60 7.06
C VAL A 18 -24.06 -12.89 7.08
N GLU A 19 -24.45 -14.16 7.00
CA GLU A 19 -25.86 -14.58 7.07
C GLU A 19 -26.49 -14.28 8.43
N GLU A 20 -25.77 -14.51 9.54
CA GLU A 20 -26.22 -14.17 10.89
C GLU A 20 -26.43 -12.67 11.10
N GLN A 21 -25.69 -11.81 10.39
CA GLN A 21 -25.91 -10.36 10.44
C GLN A 21 -27.19 -9.92 9.71
N GLY A 22 -27.82 -10.79 8.90
CA GLY A 22 -29.04 -10.45 8.15
C GLY A 22 -28.84 -9.35 7.11
N ALA A 23 -27.63 -9.23 6.55
CA ALA A 23 -27.31 -8.17 5.60
C ALA A 23 -28.03 -8.37 4.25
N GLU A 24 -28.73 -7.34 3.77
CA GLU A 24 -29.35 -7.36 2.43
C GLU A 24 -28.32 -7.15 1.31
N ASN A 25 -27.36 -6.27 1.57
CA ASN A 25 -26.29 -5.91 0.64
C ASN A 25 -24.94 -6.01 1.36
N VAL A 26 -23.93 -6.47 0.64
CA VAL A 26 -22.58 -6.68 1.17
C VAL A 26 -21.60 -5.88 0.34
N ILE A 27 -20.80 -5.05 1.00
CA ILE A 27 -19.69 -4.32 0.38
C ILE A 27 -18.38 -5.06 0.62
N ILE A 28 -17.63 -5.30 -0.44
CA ILE A 28 -16.30 -5.89 -0.45
C ILE A 28 -15.31 -4.77 -0.77
N LEU A 29 -14.29 -4.62 0.08
CA LEU A 29 -13.31 -3.55 0.00
C LEU A 29 -11.90 -4.13 -0.03
N SER A 30 -11.06 -3.70 -0.98
CA SER A 30 -9.62 -3.96 -0.91
C SER A 30 -8.99 -3.22 0.27
N GLY A 31 -8.14 -3.91 1.03
CA GLY A 31 -7.53 -3.40 2.27
C GLY A 31 -6.24 -2.59 2.07
N ASP A 32 -5.72 -2.51 0.85
CA ASP A 32 -4.41 -1.98 0.48
C ASP A 32 -4.48 -0.71 -0.39
N HIS A 33 -5.66 -0.09 -0.46
CA HIS A 33 -5.90 1.13 -1.24
C HIS A 33 -6.03 2.36 -0.34
N VAL A 34 -5.54 3.51 -0.80
CA VAL A 34 -5.67 4.81 -0.11
C VAL A 34 -6.64 5.71 -0.87
N TYR A 35 -7.80 5.96 -0.28
CA TYR A 35 -8.85 6.83 -0.83
C TYR A 35 -9.86 7.26 0.26
N LYS A 36 -10.75 8.20 -0.10
CA LYS A 36 -11.91 8.60 0.72
C LYS A 36 -13.17 8.44 -0.13
N MET A 37 -14.09 7.59 0.30
CA MET A 37 -15.33 7.34 -0.45
C MET A 37 -16.54 7.25 0.49
N ASN A 38 -17.62 7.93 0.11
CA ASN A 38 -18.90 7.79 0.78
C ASN A 38 -19.68 6.60 0.20
N TYR A 39 -19.65 5.47 0.91
CA TYR A 39 -20.30 4.25 0.46
C TYR A 39 -21.84 4.33 0.43
N SER A 40 -22.45 5.33 1.07
CA SER A 40 -23.91 5.53 0.92
C SER A 40 -24.29 5.88 -0.52
N LEU A 41 -23.43 6.59 -1.27
CA LEU A 41 -23.72 6.99 -2.65
C LEU A 41 -23.68 5.80 -3.61
N ILE A 42 -22.73 4.87 -3.44
CA ILE A 42 -22.72 3.63 -4.23
C ILE A 42 -23.89 2.72 -3.86
N LEU A 43 -24.31 2.71 -2.58
CA LEU A 43 -25.50 1.98 -2.16
C LEU A 43 -26.79 2.54 -2.79
N ASP A 44 -26.95 3.86 -2.84
CA ASP A 44 -28.08 4.50 -3.50
C ASP A 44 -28.10 4.20 -5.00
N HIS A 45 -26.93 4.25 -5.65
CA HIS A 45 -26.79 3.86 -7.06
C HIS A 45 -27.15 2.39 -7.30
N HIS A 46 -26.67 1.49 -6.45
CA HIS A 46 -26.95 0.06 -6.50
C HIS A 46 -28.46 -0.23 -6.39
N LYS A 47 -29.12 0.41 -5.42
CA LYS A 47 -30.57 0.29 -5.21
C LYS A 47 -31.37 0.89 -6.36
N LYS A 48 -31.01 2.08 -6.84
CA LYS A 48 -31.69 2.76 -7.95
C LYS A 48 -31.73 1.90 -9.22
N ASN A 49 -30.63 1.21 -9.51
CA ASN A 49 -30.52 0.36 -10.70
C ASN A 49 -30.99 -1.08 -10.46
N ASN A 50 -31.46 -1.41 -9.25
CA ASN A 50 -31.77 -2.77 -8.81
C ASN A 50 -30.63 -3.76 -9.17
N ALA A 51 -29.39 -3.31 -8.98
CA ALA A 51 -28.21 -4.03 -9.43
C ALA A 51 -28.00 -5.31 -8.63
N ASP A 52 -27.49 -6.35 -9.28
CA ASP A 52 -27.03 -7.57 -8.60
C ASP A 52 -25.64 -7.34 -8.00
N ALA A 53 -24.80 -6.60 -8.74
CA ALA A 53 -23.56 -6.03 -8.25
C ALA A 53 -23.33 -4.62 -8.81
N THR A 54 -22.65 -3.78 -8.03
CA THR A 54 -22.15 -2.47 -8.45
C THR A 54 -20.68 -2.38 -8.16
N ILE A 55 -19.88 -1.98 -9.14
CA ILE A 55 -18.43 -1.94 -9.03
C ILE A 55 -17.94 -0.51 -9.14
N SER A 56 -17.18 -0.05 -8.16
CA SER A 56 -16.56 1.27 -8.23
C SER A 56 -15.42 1.26 -9.24
N VAL A 57 -15.43 2.25 -10.14
CA VAL A 57 -14.46 2.36 -11.23
C VAL A 57 -13.83 3.75 -11.29
N ILE A 58 -12.60 3.81 -11.80
CA ILE A 58 -11.88 5.06 -12.03
C ILE A 58 -11.15 5.00 -13.38
N ASN A 59 -11.02 6.14 -14.05
CA ASN A 59 -10.14 6.23 -15.22
C ASN A 59 -8.69 6.30 -14.78
N VAL A 60 -7.90 5.31 -15.19
CA VAL A 60 -6.44 5.29 -15.01
C VAL A 60 -5.73 5.72 -16.29
N LYS A 61 -4.42 5.95 -16.22
CA LYS A 61 -3.65 6.22 -17.43
C LYS A 61 -3.56 4.95 -18.30
N PRO A 62 -3.52 5.08 -19.64
CA PRO A 62 -3.44 3.91 -20.53
C PRO A 62 -2.26 2.97 -20.26
N ASP A 63 -1.11 3.50 -19.84
CA ASP A 63 0.10 2.74 -19.50
C ASP A 63 0.01 1.98 -18.16
N GLU A 64 -0.94 2.36 -17.30
CA GLU A 64 -1.19 1.69 -16.02
C GLU A 64 -2.36 0.68 -16.12
N ALA A 65 -3.20 0.77 -17.15
CA ALA A 65 -4.45 0.01 -17.27
C ALA A 65 -4.26 -1.52 -17.22
N SER A 66 -3.19 -2.06 -17.80
CA SER A 66 -2.88 -3.51 -17.76
C SER A 66 -2.64 -4.08 -16.37
N ARG A 67 -2.49 -3.23 -15.34
CA ARG A 67 -2.29 -3.65 -13.95
C ARG A 67 -3.60 -3.91 -13.21
N TYR A 68 -4.74 -3.54 -13.79
CA TYR A 68 -6.03 -3.55 -13.13
C TYR A 68 -7.05 -4.41 -13.89
N GLY A 69 -8.16 -4.73 -13.23
CA GLY A 69 -9.35 -5.26 -13.91
C GLY A 69 -10.05 -4.16 -14.70
N ILE A 70 -10.12 -4.31 -16.02
CA ILE A 70 -10.63 -3.30 -16.95
C ILE A 70 -12.06 -3.64 -17.36
N MET A 71 -12.92 -2.62 -17.36
CA MET A 71 -14.33 -2.75 -17.71
C MET A 71 -14.68 -2.04 -19.01
N SER A 72 -15.63 -2.64 -19.72
CA SER A 72 -16.39 -1.97 -20.78
C SER A 72 -17.83 -1.79 -20.34
N THR A 73 -18.35 -0.57 -20.52
CA THR A 73 -19.70 -0.20 -20.12
C THR A 73 -20.48 0.38 -21.28
N THR A 74 -21.80 0.22 -21.25
CA THR A 74 -22.72 1.04 -22.06
C THR A 74 -22.70 2.50 -21.59
N ASP A 75 -23.29 3.39 -22.39
CA ASP A 75 -23.34 4.84 -22.08
C ASP A 75 -24.03 5.17 -20.75
N ASP A 76 -24.99 4.34 -20.32
CA ASP A 76 -25.68 4.47 -19.04
C ASP A 76 -24.88 3.86 -17.86
N GLY A 77 -23.77 3.18 -18.13
CA GLY A 77 -22.88 2.63 -17.09
C GLY A 77 -23.14 1.16 -16.74
N LYS A 78 -23.94 0.42 -17.52
CA LYS A 78 -24.10 -1.02 -17.35
C LYS A 78 -22.85 -1.74 -17.85
N ILE A 79 -22.31 -2.65 -17.05
CA ILE A 79 -21.10 -3.40 -17.42
C ILE A 79 -21.51 -4.58 -18.30
N TYR A 80 -20.83 -4.74 -19.45
CA TYR A 80 -21.06 -5.86 -20.36
C TYR A 80 -19.81 -6.72 -20.60
N GLU A 81 -18.63 -6.24 -20.19
CA GLU A 81 -17.36 -6.94 -20.36
C GLU A 81 -16.42 -6.56 -19.22
N PHE A 82 -15.63 -7.53 -18.78
CA PHE A 82 -14.59 -7.37 -17.77
C PHE A 82 -13.38 -8.22 -18.16
N ASP A 83 -12.21 -7.60 -18.20
CA ASP A 83 -10.92 -8.23 -18.51
C ASP A 83 -9.98 -8.01 -17.30
N GLU A 84 -9.58 -9.08 -16.59
CA GLU A 84 -8.63 -8.99 -15.47
C GLU A 84 -7.20 -8.82 -16.00
N LYS A 85 -6.54 -7.70 -15.67
CA LYS A 85 -5.13 -7.41 -15.99
C LYS A 85 -4.75 -7.70 -17.45
N PRO A 86 -5.46 -7.13 -18.43
CA PRO A 86 -5.26 -7.45 -19.83
C PRO A 86 -3.93 -6.90 -20.34
N ALA A 87 -3.21 -7.70 -21.14
CA ALA A 87 -2.00 -7.24 -21.81
C ALA A 87 -2.28 -6.09 -22.81
N ASN A 88 -3.48 -6.05 -23.39
CA ASN A 88 -3.94 -4.98 -24.29
C ASN A 88 -5.31 -4.47 -23.80
N PRO A 89 -5.35 -3.44 -22.94
CA PRO A 89 -6.59 -2.93 -22.37
C PRO A 89 -7.44 -2.23 -23.45
N LYS A 90 -8.72 -2.59 -23.54
CA LYS A 90 -9.69 -1.98 -24.47
C LYS A 90 -10.27 -0.65 -23.96
N SER A 91 -10.07 -0.36 -22.68
CA SER A 91 -10.65 0.74 -21.94
C SER A 91 -9.68 1.18 -20.84
N THR A 92 -9.83 2.40 -20.34
CA THR A 92 -9.09 2.93 -19.18
C THR A 92 -9.91 2.85 -17.90
N LEU A 93 -11.13 2.30 -17.97
CA LEU A 93 -12.05 2.19 -16.84
C LEU A 93 -11.64 1.01 -15.96
N ALA A 94 -10.85 1.29 -14.93
CA ALA A 94 -10.32 0.28 -14.03
C ALA A 94 -11.22 0.07 -12.81
N SER A 95 -11.37 -1.18 -12.40
CA SER A 95 -11.94 -1.58 -11.11
C SER A 95 -11.06 -1.08 -9.97
N MET A 96 -11.68 -0.49 -8.95
CA MET A 96 -11.00 -0.06 -7.72
C MET A 96 -10.92 -1.15 -6.66
N GLY A 97 -11.40 -2.37 -6.92
CA GLY A 97 -11.51 -3.42 -5.89
C GLY A 97 -12.57 -3.09 -4.83
N VAL A 98 -13.60 -2.32 -5.18
CA VAL A 98 -14.73 -1.96 -4.33
C VAL A 98 -16.00 -2.44 -5.00
N TYR A 99 -16.64 -3.45 -4.40
CA TYR A 99 -17.78 -4.15 -4.97
C TYR A 99 -18.94 -4.11 -3.98
N LEU A 100 -20.14 -3.78 -4.44
CA LEU A 100 -21.36 -3.86 -3.66
C LEU A 100 -22.28 -4.89 -4.29
N PHE A 101 -22.65 -5.91 -3.54
CA PHE A 101 -23.50 -7.00 -4.00
C PHE A 101 -24.82 -7.06 -3.24
N LYS A 102 -25.86 -7.55 -3.89
CA LYS A 102 -26.98 -8.18 -3.19
C LYS A 102 -26.48 -9.46 -2.53
N TRP A 103 -26.78 -9.64 -1.25
CA TRP A 103 -26.30 -10.81 -0.50
C TRP A 103 -26.71 -12.15 -1.12
N PRO A 104 -27.98 -12.37 -1.54
CA PRO A 104 -28.37 -13.64 -2.16
C PRO A 104 -27.56 -13.98 -3.41
N VAL A 105 -27.21 -12.97 -4.22
CA VAL A 105 -26.40 -13.15 -5.43
C VAL A 105 -24.96 -13.49 -5.06
N LEU A 106 -24.35 -12.76 -4.12
CA LEU A 106 -22.98 -13.04 -3.69
C LEU A 106 -22.87 -14.45 -3.09
N LYS A 107 -23.81 -14.83 -2.23
CA LYS A 107 -23.85 -16.17 -1.61
C LYS A 107 -23.92 -17.29 -2.65
N GLU A 108 -24.79 -17.16 -3.65
CA GLU A 108 -24.90 -18.10 -4.77
C GLU A 108 -23.56 -18.26 -5.51
N LEU A 109 -22.93 -17.13 -5.87
CA LEU A 109 -21.66 -17.12 -6.60
C LEU A 109 -20.52 -17.72 -5.78
N LEU A 110 -20.40 -17.39 -4.49
CA LEU A 110 -19.36 -17.92 -3.61
C LEU A 110 -19.48 -19.44 -3.46
N ILE A 111 -20.70 -19.98 -3.31
CA ILE A 111 -20.93 -21.44 -3.21
C ILE A 111 -20.56 -22.12 -4.53
N SER A 112 -21.00 -21.56 -5.66
CA SER A 112 -20.69 -22.13 -6.98
C SER A 112 -19.20 -22.07 -7.30
N ASP A 113 -18.52 -20.99 -6.92
CA ASP A 113 -17.10 -20.80 -7.15
C ASP A 113 -16.26 -21.76 -6.29
N HIS A 114 -16.59 -21.92 -5.01
CA HIS A 114 -15.91 -22.84 -4.10
C HIS A 114 -16.03 -24.31 -4.57
N GLN A 115 -17.11 -24.68 -5.25
CA GLN A 115 -17.29 -26.02 -5.81
C GLN A 115 -16.48 -26.27 -7.10
N ASN A 116 -15.91 -25.22 -7.70
CA ASN A 116 -15.16 -25.32 -8.94
C ASN A 116 -13.65 -25.45 -8.66
N GLU A 117 -13.13 -26.67 -8.79
CA GLU A 117 -11.70 -26.97 -8.59
C GLU A 117 -10.76 -26.26 -9.60
N GLN A 118 -11.29 -25.72 -10.70
CA GLN A 118 -10.51 -24.95 -11.68
C GLN A 118 -10.50 -23.44 -11.39
N SER A 119 -11.18 -23.00 -10.34
CA SER A 119 -11.22 -21.59 -9.96
C SER A 119 -9.94 -21.19 -9.21
N ASP A 120 -9.53 -19.93 -9.39
CA ASP A 120 -8.51 -19.30 -8.53
C ASP A 120 -9.14 -18.73 -7.25
N HIS A 121 -10.46 -18.91 -7.08
CA HIS A 121 -11.27 -18.39 -5.98
C HIS A 121 -11.06 -16.90 -5.69
N ASP A 122 -10.98 -16.10 -6.76
CA ASP A 122 -10.71 -14.66 -6.71
C ASP A 122 -11.87 -13.83 -7.27
N PHE A 123 -12.11 -12.67 -6.66
CA PHE A 123 -13.17 -11.78 -7.12
C PHE A 123 -12.95 -11.28 -8.55
N GLY A 124 -11.76 -10.79 -8.88
CA GLY A 124 -11.44 -10.27 -10.20
C GLY A 124 -11.39 -11.39 -11.24
N LYS A 125 -10.72 -12.51 -10.94
CA LYS A 125 -10.55 -13.58 -11.92
C LYS A 125 -11.77 -14.48 -12.13
N ASN A 126 -12.64 -14.62 -11.13
CA ASN A 126 -13.72 -15.61 -11.16
C ASN A 126 -15.09 -14.98 -10.91
N ILE A 127 -15.33 -14.34 -9.76
CA ILE A 127 -16.67 -13.89 -9.36
C ILE A 127 -17.24 -12.82 -10.31
N ILE A 128 -16.44 -11.78 -10.64
CA ILE A 128 -16.89 -10.72 -11.56
C ILE A 128 -17.08 -11.27 -12.99
N PRO A 129 -16.17 -12.09 -13.56
CA PRO A 129 -16.41 -12.77 -14.83
C PRO A 129 -17.68 -13.64 -14.85
N MET A 130 -17.99 -14.38 -13.77
CA MET A 130 -19.23 -15.17 -13.68
C MET A 130 -20.47 -14.30 -13.83
N LEU A 131 -20.53 -13.15 -13.13
CA LEU A 131 -21.63 -12.19 -13.27
C LEU A 131 -21.83 -11.71 -14.71
N VAL A 132 -20.73 -11.42 -15.41
CA VAL A 132 -20.75 -10.99 -16.81
C VAL A 132 -21.25 -12.11 -17.72
N GLN A 133 -20.73 -13.33 -17.56
CA GLN A 133 -21.09 -14.51 -18.36
C GLN A 133 -22.57 -14.88 -18.18
N GLU A 134 -23.08 -14.81 -16.96
CA GLU A 134 -24.48 -15.06 -16.61
C GLU A 134 -25.40 -13.89 -16.97
N LYS A 135 -24.87 -12.79 -17.52
CA LYS A 135 -25.61 -11.59 -17.92
C LYS A 135 -26.42 -10.98 -16.77
N ARG A 136 -25.88 -11.04 -15.55
CA ARG A 136 -26.49 -10.46 -14.35
C ARG A 136 -26.55 -8.93 -14.45
N ASN A 137 -27.37 -8.29 -13.62
CA ASN A 137 -27.57 -6.85 -13.68
C ASN A 137 -26.43 -6.10 -12.97
N ILE A 138 -25.31 -5.91 -13.65
CA ILE A 138 -24.10 -5.29 -13.09
C ILE A 138 -23.86 -3.87 -13.59
N TRP A 139 -23.49 -2.98 -12.68
CA TRP A 139 -23.35 -1.54 -12.95
C TRP A 139 -22.02 -0.98 -12.48
N ALA A 140 -21.43 -0.10 -13.28
CA ALA A 140 -20.27 0.68 -12.88
C ALA A 140 -20.71 1.89 -12.06
N TYR A 141 -19.99 2.19 -10.99
CA TYR A 141 -20.13 3.41 -10.22
C TYR A 141 -18.86 4.25 -10.42
N PRO A 142 -18.93 5.38 -11.16
CA PRO A 142 -17.75 6.20 -11.41
C PRO A 142 -17.33 6.94 -10.14
N PHE A 143 -16.14 6.63 -9.64
CA PHE A 143 -15.52 7.35 -8.54
C PHE A 143 -14.75 8.56 -9.06
N SER A 144 -14.81 9.65 -8.29
CA SER A 144 -14.02 10.85 -8.52
C SER A 144 -13.36 11.25 -7.21
N GLY A 145 -12.04 11.31 -7.22
CA GLY A 145 -11.24 11.64 -6.05
C GLY A 145 -9.84 11.03 -6.12
N TYR A 146 -9.08 11.23 -5.05
CA TYR A 146 -7.78 10.58 -4.89
C TYR A 146 -7.98 9.08 -4.65
N TRP A 147 -7.26 8.26 -5.42
CA TRP A 147 -7.16 6.83 -5.23
C TRP A 147 -5.75 6.37 -5.58
N ARG A 148 -5.17 5.54 -4.71
CA ARG A 148 -3.89 4.86 -4.95
C ARG A 148 -3.99 3.40 -4.53
N ASP A 149 -3.52 2.53 -5.41
CA ASP A 149 -3.14 1.16 -5.08
C ASP A 149 -1.71 1.15 -4.51
N VAL A 150 -1.59 0.77 -3.24
CA VAL A 150 -0.34 0.79 -2.47
C VAL A 150 0.31 -0.60 -2.40
N GLY A 151 0.16 -1.40 -3.46
CA GLY A 151 0.76 -2.74 -3.55
C GLY A 151 2.25 -2.79 -3.93
N THR A 152 2.92 -1.67 -4.19
CA THR A 152 4.35 -1.65 -4.61
C THR A 152 5.18 -0.68 -3.77
N ILE A 153 6.49 -0.90 -3.67
CA ILE A 153 7.42 0.00 -2.96
C ILE A 153 7.33 1.42 -3.52
N GLN A 154 7.29 1.56 -4.85
CA GLN A 154 7.17 2.86 -5.51
C GLN A 154 5.87 3.56 -5.11
N SER A 155 4.72 2.88 -5.24
CA SER A 155 3.42 3.50 -4.93
C SER A 155 3.24 3.77 -3.44
N TYR A 156 3.83 2.95 -2.56
CA TYR A 156 3.90 3.22 -1.13
C TYR A 156 4.70 4.49 -0.82
N TRP A 157 5.88 4.64 -1.43
CA TRP A 157 6.70 5.82 -1.24
C TRP A 157 6.00 7.07 -1.80
N GLU A 158 5.49 7.01 -3.02
CA GLU A 158 4.79 8.12 -3.69
C GLU A 158 3.55 8.57 -2.90
N SER A 159 2.71 7.64 -2.44
CA SER A 159 1.51 7.98 -1.68
C SER A 159 1.82 8.69 -0.35
N ASN A 160 2.92 8.35 0.31
CA ASN A 160 3.39 9.06 1.50
C ASN A 160 3.99 10.43 1.13
N MET A 161 4.77 10.52 0.05
CA MET A 161 5.35 11.78 -0.40
C MET A 161 4.31 12.76 -0.94
N ASP A 162 3.18 12.27 -1.46
CA ASP A 162 2.03 13.11 -1.84
C ASP A 162 1.54 13.95 -0.65
N LEU A 163 1.66 13.44 0.58
CA LEU A 163 1.24 14.13 1.81
C LEU A 163 2.10 15.36 2.14
N VAL A 164 3.38 15.36 1.76
CA VAL A 164 4.30 16.47 2.07
C VAL A 164 4.22 17.61 1.05
N THR A 165 3.39 17.47 0.02
CA THR A 165 3.14 18.52 -0.96
C THR A 165 2.33 19.67 -0.34
N ARG A 166 2.43 20.88 -0.91
CA ARG A 166 1.77 22.08 -0.35
C ARG A 166 0.24 21.95 -0.29
N VAL A 167 -0.35 21.29 -1.27
CA VAL A 167 -1.80 21.03 -1.35
C VAL A 167 -1.95 19.55 -1.69
N PRO A 168 -1.98 18.67 -0.68
CA PRO A 168 -2.07 17.24 -0.92
C PRO A 168 -3.45 16.92 -1.49
N GLN A 169 -3.49 16.12 -2.57
CA GLN A 169 -4.75 15.62 -3.13
C GLN A 169 -5.51 14.76 -2.10
N PHE A 170 -4.76 14.03 -1.27
CA PHE A 170 -5.29 13.32 -0.11
C PHE A 170 -5.09 14.15 1.16
N ASN A 171 -6.12 14.93 1.52
CA ASN A 171 -6.03 15.81 2.68
C ASN A 171 -6.32 15.08 4.00
N LEU A 172 -5.28 14.81 4.80
CA LEU A 172 -5.41 14.24 6.15
C LEU A 172 -5.98 15.23 7.18
N PHE A 173 -5.97 16.54 6.88
CA PHE A 173 -6.39 17.60 7.80
C PHE A 173 -7.86 17.99 7.65
N ASP A 174 -8.64 17.24 6.88
CA ASP A 174 -10.07 17.48 6.70
C ASP A 174 -10.86 17.14 7.98
N PRO A 175 -11.46 18.12 8.67
CA PRO A 175 -12.21 17.87 9.90
C PRO A 175 -13.56 17.16 9.67
N PHE A 176 -14.09 17.20 8.45
CA PHE A 176 -15.36 16.57 8.08
C PHE A 176 -15.18 15.13 7.61
N TRP A 177 -13.96 14.77 7.17
CA TRP A 177 -13.62 13.41 6.75
C TRP A 177 -12.35 12.90 7.42
N LYS A 178 -12.50 12.44 8.66
CA LYS A 178 -11.41 11.95 9.51
C LYS A 178 -11.02 10.51 9.17
N ILE A 179 -9.72 10.25 9.15
CA ILE A 179 -9.17 8.89 9.14
C ILE A 179 -8.82 8.54 10.59
N TYR A 180 -9.44 7.49 11.12
CA TYR A 180 -9.19 7.01 12.47
C TYR A 180 -8.03 6.02 12.48
N THR A 181 -7.21 6.09 13.51
CA THR A 181 -6.09 5.17 13.77
C THR A 181 -5.87 5.08 15.28
N PRO A 182 -5.32 3.98 15.81
CA PRO A 182 -4.87 3.95 17.20
C PRO A 182 -3.91 5.11 17.48
N ASN A 183 -4.17 5.88 18.53
CA ASN A 183 -3.25 6.92 18.99
C ASN A 183 -2.16 6.25 19.84
N PRO A 184 -0.86 6.33 19.48
CA PRO A 184 0.22 5.67 20.22
C PRO A 184 0.54 6.34 21.57
N VAL A 185 -0.15 7.45 21.92
CA VAL A 185 0.02 8.22 23.16
C VAL A 185 1.47 8.63 23.35
N LYS A 186 1.99 9.46 22.45
CA LYS A 186 3.33 10.05 22.57
C LYS A 186 3.27 11.52 23.02
N PRO A 187 4.34 12.06 23.64
CA PRO A 187 4.46 13.49 23.89
C PRO A 187 4.44 14.32 22.60
N ALA A 188 4.36 15.64 22.71
CA ALA A 188 4.59 16.51 21.56
C ALA A 188 5.98 16.28 20.95
N HIS A 189 6.13 16.46 19.64
CA HIS A 189 7.45 16.41 19.02
C HIS A 189 8.30 17.61 19.45
N TYR A 190 9.61 17.43 19.44
CA TYR A 190 10.61 18.43 19.79
C TYR A 190 11.58 18.63 18.64
N ILE A 191 11.84 19.89 18.28
CA ILE A 191 12.85 20.29 17.29
C ILE A 191 13.84 21.19 18.04
N SER A 192 15.12 20.82 18.04
CA SER A 192 16.16 21.58 18.75
C SER A 192 16.58 22.84 17.98
N ASP A 193 17.47 23.62 18.60
CA ASP A 193 18.15 24.78 17.98
C ASP A 193 18.93 24.44 16.69
N THR A 194 19.47 23.22 16.61
CA THR A 194 20.13 22.68 15.40
C THR A 194 19.17 21.97 14.44
N GLY A 195 17.95 21.65 14.88
CA GLY A 195 16.97 20.92 14.08
C GLY A 195 16.37 21.78 12.98
N HIS A 196 16.28 21.23 11.76
CA HIS A 196 15.70 21.95 10.63
C HIS A 196 14.77 21.06 9.81
N VAL A 197 13.52 21.48 9.62
CA VAL A 197 12.49 20.71 8.91
C VAL A 197 11.93 21.53 7.76
N THR A 198 11.99 20.99 6.54
CA THR A 198 11.47 21.63 5.32
C THR A 198 10.59 20.68 4.53
N ARG A 199 9.34 21.06 4.27
CA ARG A 199 8.39 20.29 3.43
C ARG A 199 8.29 18.83 3.90
N SER A 200 7.97 18.62 5.17
CA SER A 200 7.93 17.29 5.79
C SER A 200 6.79 17.19 6.79
N ILE A 201 6.35 15.96 7.07
CA ILE A 201 5.37 15.67 8.13
C ILE A 201 6.11 15.00 9.29
N ILE A 202 5.94 15.55 10.49
CA ILE A 202 6.55 15.04 11.72
C ILE A 202 5.43 14.63 12.68
N ALA A 203 5.39 13.35 13.02
CA ALA A 203 4.45 12.83 13.99
C ALA A 203 4.89 13.14 15.43
N GLU A 204 4.02 12.82 16.39
CA GLU A 204 4.25 12.99 17.84
C GLU A 204 5.42 12.16 18.38
N GLY A 205 6.00 12.60 19.48
CA GLY A 205 7.11 11.93 20.17
C GLY A 205 8.47 12.03 19.46
N CYS A 206 8.56 12.68 18.30
CA CYS A 206 9.82 12.80 17.58
C CYS A 206 10.79 13.76 18.26
N MET A 207 12.09 13.48 18.19
CA MET A 207 13.16 14.35 18.66
C MET A 207 14.12 14.66 17.51
N ILE A 208 14.06 15.89 16.99
CA ILE A 208 14.75 16.30 15.76
C ILE A 208 15.89 17.25 16.10
N TYR A 209 17.12 16.76 15.98
CA TYR A 209 18.36 17.52 16.14
C TYR A 209 19.09 17.76 14.80
N GLY A 210 18.77 16.98 13.77
CA GLY A 210 19.31 17.07 12.41
C GLY A 210 18.37 17.76 11.41
N HIS A 211 18.63 17.52 10.12
CA HIS A 211 17.92 18.13 9.00
C HIS A 211 16.96 17.12 8.35
N VAL A 212 15.70 17.51 8.14
CA VAL A 212 14.67 16.69 7.50
C VAL A 212 14.04 17.45 6.36
N LYS A 213 14.09 16.90 5.16
CA LYS A 213 13.56 17.53 3.95
C LYS A 213 12.74 16.54 3.13
N ASN A 214 11.57 16.97 2.68
CA ASN A 214 10.72 16.16 1.81
C ASN A 214 10.47 14.74 2.32
N SER A 215 10.17 14.60 3.61
CA SER A 215 10.15 13.29 4.27
C SER A 215 8.97 13.14 5.22
N VAL A 216 8.60 11.90 5.51
CA VAL A 216 7.54 11.55 6.48
C VAL A 216 8.18 10.82 7.66
N ILE A 217 8.03 11.40 8.85
CA ILE A 217 8.64 10.91 10.08
C ILE A 217 7.54 10.45 11.03
N PHE A 218 7.54 9.14 11.33
CA PHE A 218 6.54 8.46 12.14
C PHE A 218 6.78 8.65 13.65
N PRO A 219 5.81 8.29 14.51
CA PRO A 219 5.87 8.58 15.92
C PRO A 219 7.13 8.06 16.64
N GLY A 220 7.66 8.88 17.54
CA GLY A 220 8.78 8.49 18.42
C GLY A 220 10.15 8.38 17.75
N VAL A 221 10.31 8.87 16.52
CA VAL A 221 11.61 8.84 15.81
C VAL A 221 12.59 9.85 16.40
N VAL A 222 13.85 9.44 16.54
CA VAL A 222 14.95 10.32 16.95
C VAL A 222 15.89 10.54 15.76
N ILE A 223 16.17 11.79 15.44
CA ILE A 223 17.13 12.19 14.40
C ILE A 223 18.22 13.02 15.07
N GLU A 224 19.42 12.46 15.18
CA GLU A 224 20.53 13.10 15.86
C GLU A 224 21.19 14.23 15.05
N LYS A 225 22.12 14.94 15.70
CA LYS A 225 22.79 16.11 15.13
C LYS A 225 23.52 15.78 13.84
N ASN A 226 23.50 16.72 12.90
CA ASN A 226 24.14 16.61 11.58
C ASN A 226 23.64 15.45 10.71
N ALA A 227 22.64 14.68 11.13
CA ALA A 227 21.97 13.75 10.24
C ALA A 227 21.14 14.55 9.21
N LEU A 228 21.08 14.05 7.97
CA LEU A 228 20.32 14.63 6.88
C LEU A 228 19.38 13.57 6.31
N ILE A 229 18.07 13.81 6.37
CA ILE A 229 17.04 12.94 5.80
C ILE A 229 16.40 13.66 4.61
N GLU A 230 16.43 13.02 3.44
CA GLU A 230 15.87 13.54 2.20
C GLU A 230 15.00 12.50 1.50
N ASP A 231 13.82 12.91 1.04
CA ASP A 231 12.97 12.08 0.17
C ASP A 231 12.66 10.69 0.79
N SER A 232 12.51 10.61 2.11
CA SER A 232 12.53 9.33 2.84
C SER A 232 11.36 9.18 3.80
N ILE A 233 11.10 7.93 4.20
CA ILE A 233 10.09 7.56 5.18
C ILE A 233 10.80 6.87 6.33
N ILE A 234 10.67 7.42 7.54
CA ILE A 234 11.28 6.85 8.74
C ILE A 234 10.16 6.40 9.67
N MET A 235 10.02 5.09 9.86
CA MET A 235 8.93 4.49 10.64
C MET A 235 9.17 4.56 12.15
N SER A 236 8.13 4.20 12.90
CA SER A 236 7.98 4.48 14.32
C SER A 236 9.13 3.98 15.18
N ASN A 237 9.52 4.79 16.17
CA ASN A 237 10.56 4.49 17.17
C ASN A 237 11.94 4.14 16.60
N SER A 238 12.23 4.54 15.36
CA SER A 238 13.55 4.39 14.76
C SER A 238 14.48 5.52 15.16
N VAL A 239 15.78 5.25 15.15
CA VAL A 239 16.83 6.20 15.54
C VAL A 239 17.80 6.37 14.39
N ILE A 240 18.00 7.61 13.93
CA ILE A 240 19.03 7.96 12.96
C ILE A 240 20.16 8.68 13.71
N LYS A 241 21.31 8.02 13.83
CA LYS A 241 22.46 8.59 14.54
C LYS A 241 23.16 9.69 13.76
N SER A 242 24.05 10.37 14.46
CA SER A 242 24.71 11.59 14.03
C SER A 242 25.48 11.44 12.72
N CYS A 243 25.52 12.51 11.94
CA CYS A 243 26.26 12.62 10.67
C CYS A 243 25.83 11.64 9.56
N SER A 244 24.68 10.97 9.68
CA SER A 244 24.17 10.05 8.66
C SER A 244 23.32 10.75 7.61
N HIS A 245 23.49 10.40 6.33
CA HIS A 245 22.73 10.94 5.20
C HIS A 245 21.80 9.87 4.61
N ILE A 246 20.51 10.03 4.83
CA ILE A 246 19.49 9.08 4.42
C ILE A 246 18.70 9.68 3.26
N ARG A 247 18.81 9.07 2.07
CA ARG A 247 18.15 9.56 0.86
C ARG A 247 17.31 8.48 0.21
N ARG A 248 16.09 8.81 -0.25
CA ARG A 248 15.18 7.89 -0.97
C ARG A 248 15.11 6.52 -0.31
N THR A 249 14.92 6.50 1.01
CA THR A 249 14.97 5.28 1.81
C THR A 249 13.69 5.14 2.64
N ILE A 250 13.18 3.92 2.73
CA ILE A 250 12.15 3.54 3.69
C ILE A 250 12.83 2.78 4.82
N VAL A 251 12.77 3.32 6.03
CA VAL A 251 13.33 2.70 7.24
C VAL A 251 12.20 2.15 8.08
N GLY A 252 12.22 0.83 8.32
CA GLY A 252 11.25 0.09 9.14
C GLY A 252 11.23 0.51 10.60
N GLU A 253 10.26 -0.02 11.35
CA GLU A 253 10.03 0.36 12.74
C GLU A 253 11.15 -0.10 13.67
N LYS A 254 11.43 0.65 14.73
CA LYS A 254 12.41 0.29 15.78
C LYS A 254 13.81 -0.01 15.21
N THR A 255 14.14 0.58 14.07
CA THR A 255 15.42 0.39 13.40
C THR A 255 16.39 1.48 13.82
N THR A 256 17.63 1.10 14.07
CA THR A 256 18.70 2.04 14.42
C THR A 256 19.69 2.12 13.27
N ILE A 257 19.83 3.31 12.71
CA ILE A 257 20.88 3.62 11.73
C ILE A 257 22.09 4.18 12.48
N GLY A 258 23.25 3.55 12.30
CA GLY A 258 24.54 3.96 12.84
C GLY A 258 24.97 5.37 12.44
N SER A 259 26.06 5.84 13.04
CA SER A 259 26.65 7.15 12.75
C SER A 259 27.43 7.13 11.44
N ASN A 260 27.49 8.26 10.73
CA ASN A 260 28.17 8.37 9.43
C ASN A 260 27.67 7.37 8.36
N VAL A 261 26.41 6.94 8.44
CA VAL A 261 25.80 6.04 7.45
C VAL A 261 25.27 6.86 6.28
N ALA A 262 25.48 6.38 5.05
CA ALA A 262 24.89 6.97 3.85
C ALA A 262 23.97 5.96 3.15
N THR A 263 22.75 6.33 2.77
CA THR A 263 21.83 5.45 2.02
C THR A 263 21.31 6.10 0.75
N GLY A 264 20.92 5.29 -0.23
CA GLY A 264 20.44 5.78 -1.52
C GLY A 264 21.57 6.44 -2.33
N THR A 265 22.78 5.88 -2.23
CA THR A 265 23.97 6.38 -2.92
C THR A 265 24.18 5.67 -4.27
N GLY A 266 24.95 6.30 -5.16
CA GLY A 266 25.26 5.74 -6.48
C GLY A 266 24.06 5.69 -7.45
N GLU A 267 24.23 4.96 -8.54
CA GLU A 267 23.21 4.79 -9.58
C GLU A 267 22.34 3.55 -9.32
N TYR A 268 21.17 3.52 -9.96
CA TYR A 268 20.28 2.36 -9.93
C TYR A 268 20.99 1.10 -10.46
N ALA A 269 20.73 -0.03 -9.81
CA ALA A 269 21.06 -1.35 -10.31
C ALA A 269 19.90 -2.31 -10.06
N GLU A 270 19.71 -3.28 -10.95
CA GLU A 270 18.69 -4.32 -10.81
C GLU A 270 18.92 -5.13 -9.51
N SER A 271 17.83 -5.46 -8.82
CA SER A 271 17.92 -6.20 -7.56
C SER A 271 18.42 -7.63 -7.78
N ARG A 272 19.46 -8.00 -7.03
CA ARG A 272 20.00 -9.36 -6.93
C ARG A 272 19.20 -10.27 -6.01
N TYR A 273 18.22 -9.73 -5.28
CA TYR A 273 17.34 -10.51 -4.40
C TYR A 273 16.04 -10.86 -5.11
N ASN A 274 15.29 -9.84 -5.55
CA ASN A 274 14.03 -10.03 -6.24
C ASN A 274 13.72 -8.81 -7.13
N SER A 275 14.03 -8.92 -8.42
CA SER A 275 13.84 -7.84 -9.40
C SER A 275 12.38 -7.52 -9.71
N LYS A 276 11.41 -8.35 -9.30
CA LYS A 276 9.98 -8.05 -9.45
C LYS A 276 9.46 -7.12 -8.36
N VAL A 277 10.05 -7.18 -7.17
CA VAL A 277 9.65 -6.37 -5.99
C VAL A 277 10.51 -5.11 -5.91
N TYR A 278 11.83 -5.28 -5.99
CA TYR A 278 12.83 -4.23 -5.86
C TYR A 278 13.29 -3.75 -7.24
N GLN A 279 12.46 -2.90 -7.84
CA GLN A 279 12.63 -2.37 -9.20
C GLN A 279 12.63 -0.83 -9.22
N THR A 280 13.06 -0.22 -8.13
CA THR A 280 12.98 1.24 -7.93
C THR A 280 14.31 1.77 -7.41
N GLU A 281 14.51 3.08 -7.35
CA GLU A 281 15.71 3.64 -6.70
C GLU A 281 15.62 3.63 -5.16
N ILE A 282 14.49 3.19 -4.60
CA ILE A 282 14.21 3.26 -3.18
C ILE A 282 14.94 2.12 -2.46
N THR A 283 15.72 2.47 -1.46
CA THR A 283 16.32 1.50 -0.55
C THR A 283 15.35 1.19 0.59
N VAL A 284 15.18 -0.08 0.93
CA VAL A 284 14.26 -0.53 1.97
C VAL A 284 15.03 -1.23 3.07
N ILE A 285 14.87 -0.73 4.28
CA ILE A 285 15.49 -1.30 5.48
C ILE A 285 14.38 -1.82 6.38
N GLY A 286 14.44 -3.11 6.70
CA GLY A 286 13.49 -3.81 7.56
C GLY A 286 13.43 -3.24 8.98
N SER A 287 12.40 -3.66 9.69
CA SER A 287 12.12 -3.29 11.08
C SER A 287 13.04 -4.03 12.05
N CYS A 288 13.25 -3.44 13.22
CA CYS A 288 14.08 -3.96 14.30
C CYS A 288 15.53 -4.25 13.87
N SER A 289 16.02 -3.55 12.84
CA SER A 289 17.37 -3.75 12.30
C SER A 289 18.37 -2.74 12.87
N TYR A 290 19.65 -3.09 12.86
CA TYR A 290 20.76 -2.23 13.23
C TYR A 290 21.74 -2.12 12.06
N ILE A 291 21.91 -0.91 11.53
CA ILE A 291 22.91 -0.62 10.49
C ILE A 291 24.19 -0.11 11.18
N PRO A 292 25.36 -0.75 10.98
CA PRO A 292 26.61 -0.34 11.59
C PRO A 292 27.03 1.08 11.23
N ASP A 293 27.92 1.66 12.05
CA ASP A 293 28.50 2.96 11.78
C ASP A 293 29.38 2.92 10.51
N ASN A 294 29.44 4.03 9.78
CA ASN A 294 30.23 4.20 8.55
C ASN A 294 29.81 3.30 7.37
N THR A 295 28.61 2.71 7.41
CA THR A 295 28.08 1.93 6.30
C THR A 295 27.59 2.84 5.16
N VAL A 296 27.92 2.50 3.92
CA VAL A 296 27.42 3.13 2.70
C VAL A 296 26.54 2.14 1.95
N ILE A 297 25.28 2.51 1.74
CA ILE A 297 24.25 1.70 1.10
C ILE A 297 23.82 2.36 -0.21
N GLY A 298 23.89 1.59 -1.30
CA GLY A 298 23.47 2.04 -2.62
C GLY A 298 21.95 2.23 -2.77
N CYS A 299 21.51 2.49 -3.99
CA CYS A 299 20.10 2.53 -4.39
C CYS A 299 19.53 1.11 -4.56
N ASN A 300 18.21 0.96 -4.41
CA ASN A 300 17.51 -0.32 -4.62
C ASN A 300 18.04 -1.49 -3.75
N VAL A 301 18.56 -1.18 -2.56
CA VAL A 301 19.06 -2.22 -1.63
C VAL A 301 17.93 -2.70 -0.73
N ALA A 302 17.84 -4.01 -0.52
CA ALA A 302 16.91 -4.64 0.41
C ALA A 302 17.63 -5.15 1.66
N ILE A 303 17.31 -4.61 2.83
CA ILE A 303 17.80 -5.10 4.12
C ILE A 303 16.62 -5.69 4.88
N ASP A 304 16.76 -6.93 5.32
CA ASP A 304 15.71 -7.66 6.03
C ASP A 304 15.44 -7.12 7.44
N ASN A 305 14.36 -7.60 8.05
CA ASN A 305 14.04 -7.34 9.44
C ASN A 305 15.07 -8.00 10.37
N HIS A 306 15.24 -7.43 11.56
CA HIS A 306 16.10 -7.97 12.63
C HIS A 306 17.58 -8.10 12.28
N VAL A 307 18.03 -7.53 11.16
CA VAL A 307 19.44 -7.54 10.76
C VAL A 307 20.29 -6.86 11.82
N THR A 308 21.42 -7.46 12.17
CA THR A 308 22.38 -6.99 13.17
C THR A 308 23.73 -6.70 12.53
N ALA A 309 24.66 -6.11 13.29
CA ALA A 309 26.00 -5.79 12.78
C ALA A 309 26.75 -7.03 12.22
N ASP A 310 26.53 -8.21 12.81
CA ASP A 310 27.19 -9.45 12.39
C ASP A 310 26.75 -9.96 11.01
N ASP A 311 25.59 -9.49 10.52
CA ASP A 311 25.08 -9.85 9.19
C ASP A 311 25.76 -9.05 8.05
N PHE A 312 26.56 -8.02 8.39
CA PHE A 312 27.29 -7.21 7.42
C PHE A 312 28.67 -7.80 7.14
N THR A 313 28.89 -8.22 5.89
CA THR A 313 30.21 -8.67 5.42
C THR A 313 31.10 -7.53 4.92
N SER A 314 30.52 -6.35 4.69
CA SER A 314 31.18 -5.15 4.18
C SER A 314 30.46 -3.90 4.69
N SER A 315 31.19 -2.80 4.85
CA SER A 315 30.60 -1.48 5.10
C SER A 315 30.08 -0.82 3.83
N GLU A 316 30.48 -1.28 2.65
CA GLU A 316 29.96 -0.81 1.37
C GLU A 316 29.01 -1.85 0.78
N ILE A 317 27.74 -1.47 0.64
CA ILE A 317 26.67 -2.30 0.10
C ILE A 317 26.26 -1.71 -1.25
N PRO A 318 26.67 -2.33 -2.38
CA PRO A 318 26.42 -1.77 -3.71
C PRO A 318 24.93 -1.71 -4.04
N SER A 319 24.55 -0.84 -4.98
CA SER A 319 23.17 -0.77 -5.48
C SER A 319 22.65 -2.13 -5.96
N GLY A 320 21.34 -2.37 -5.78
CA GLY A 320 20.67 -3.62 -6.12
C GLY A 320 21.07 -4.83 -5.26
N SER A 321 21.92 -4.66 -4.25
CA SER A 321 22.32 -5.74 -3.34
C SER A 321 21.28 -5.96 -2.24
N PHE A 322 21.56 -6.91 -1.36
CA PHE A 322 20.69 -7.20 -0.23
C PHE A 322 21.48 -7.71 0.97
N ILE A 323 20.87 -7.59 2.16
CA ILE A 323 21.33 -8.23 3.39
C ILE A 323 20.13 -8.92 4.01
N MET A 324 20.22 -10.24 4.16
CA MET A 324 19.17 -11.04 4.79
C MET A 324 19.66 -11.49 6.16
N LYS A 325 18.73 -11.66 7.11
CA LYS A 325 19.04 -12.37 8.35
C LYS A 325 19.48 -13.78 7.97
N GLY A 326 20.59 -14.28 8.52
CA GLY A 326 20.93 -15.70 8.37
C GLY A 326 19.75 -16.57 8.81
N ASP A 327 19.39 -17.58 8.01
CA ASP A 327 18.18 -18.41 8.19
C ASP A 327 17.94 -18.85 9.65
N GLU A 328 17.02 -18.17 10.34
CA GLU A 328 16.35 -18.70 11.55
C GLU A 328 14.84 -18.87 11.34
N HIS A 329 14.33 -18.80 10.11
CA HIS A 329 12.94 -19.14 9.78
C HIS A 329 12.85 -20.27 8.75
N GLY A 330 13.59 -21.34 9.03
CA GLY A 330 13.37 -22.67 8.49
C GLY A 330 13.07 -23.67 9.62
N ALA A 331 11.88 -23.60 10.21
CA ALA A 331 11.24 -24.70 10.94
C ALA A 331 9.73 -24.42 11.13
#